data_AF-A0A392NG36-F1
#
_entry.id   AF-A0A392NG36-F1
#
_cell.length_a   1.000
_cell.length_b   1.000
_cell.length_c   1.000
_cell.angle_alpha   90.00
_cell.angle_beta   90.00
_cell.angle_gamma   90.00
#
_symmetry.space_group_name_H-M   'P 1'
#
loop_
_entity.id
_entity.type
_entity.pdbx_description
1 polymer ?
#
loop_
_entity_poly.entity_id
_entity_poly.type
_entity_poly.pdbx_seq_one_letter_code
_entity_poly.pdbx_strand_id
1 'polypeptide(L)'
;VEDLQVGLTVNLTNQEGTLKLILLDYGCDVGELSIKVNGGAAWLYQVLVDAFKANIGSAVEDAVSKKISEGIPTLDDLLQTLPKTILLDETAVLNVSFVGNPVLSNSSIELGINGLFTER
;
A
#
# COMPACT_ATOMS: atom_id res chain seq x y z
N VAL A 1 13.20 -17.15 0.65
CA VAL A 1 13.04 -16.54 -0.69
C VAL A 1 14.19 -15.60 -0.83
N GLU A 2 15.10 -15.89 -1.74
CA GLU A 2 16.13 -14.95 -2.14
C GLU A 2 15.53 -14.28 -3.37
N ASP A 3 15.23 -12.98 -3.29
CA ASP A 3 14.55 -12.19 -4.33
C ASP A 3 13.01 -12.31 -4.37
N LEU A 4 12.32 -11.74 -3.36
CA LEU A 4 10.88 -11.43 -3.44
C LEU A 4 10.74 -9.96 -3.80
N GLN A 5 10.15 -9.66 -4.95
CA GLN A 5 9.90 -8.29 -5.38
C GLN A 5 8.41 -8.00 -5.30
N VAL A 6 8.07 -6.91 -4.61
CA VAL A 6 6.69 -6.46 -4.46
C VAL A 6 6.61 -5.03 -4.95
N GLY A 7 5.69 -4.78 -5.87
CA GLY A 7 5.49 -3.47 -6.48
C GLY A 7 4.03 -3.07 -6.44
N LEU A 8 3.77 -1.77 -6.25
CA LEU A 8 2.46 -1.19 -6.46
C LEU A 8 2.60 0.27 -6.92
N THR A 9 1.69 0.66 -7.80
CA THR A 9 1.54 2.03 -8.27
C THR A 9 0.23 2.57 -7.76
N VAL A 10 0.30 3.68 -7.02
CA VAL A 10 -0.86 4.38 -6.47
C VAL A 10 -0.93 5.81 -6.97
N ASN A 11 -2.16 6.30 -7.11
CA ASN A 11 -2.44 7.70 -7.35
C ASN A 11 -3.07 8.32 -6.09
N LEU A 12 -2.76 9.59 -5.84
CA LEU A 12 -3.36 10.38 -4.77
C LEU A 12 -4.14 11.54 -5.37
N THR A 13 -5.39 11.67 -4.97
CA THR A 13 -6.28 12.73 -5.46
C THR A 13 -7.01 13.38 -4.31
N ASN A 14 -7.41 14.64 -4.48
CA ASN A 14 -8.30 15.29 -3.56
C ASN A 14 -9.73 14.80 -3.77
N GLN A 15 -10.40 14.46 -2.67
CA GLN A 15 -11.83 14.18 -2.65
C GLN A 15 -12.47 15.01 -1.54
N GLU A 16 -13.20 16.06 -1.91
CA GLU A 16 -13.95 16.91 -0.97
C GLU A 16 -13.10 17.47 0.18
N GLY A 17 -11.85 17.85 -0.09
CA GLY A 17 -10.96 18.39 0.94
C GLY A 17 -10.31 17.33 1.84
N THR A 18 -10.46 16.05 1.52
CA THR A 18 -9.64 14.95 2.03
C THR A 18 -8.80 14.32 0.91
N LEU A 19 -8.00 13.29 1.23
CA LEU A 19 -7.21 12.52 0.27
C LEU A 19 -7.89 11.20 -0.05
N LYS A 20 -7.86 10.84 -1.34
CA LYS A 20 -8.23 9.53 -1.86
C LYS A 20 -7.02 8.85 -2.48
N LEU A 21 -6.84 7.58 -2.15
CA LEU A 21 -5.85 6.68 -2.72
C LEU A 21 -6.50 5.78 -3.77
N ILE A 22 -5.89 5.68 -4.94
CA ILE A 22 -6.35 4.82 -6.02
C ILE A 22 -5.21 3.88 -6.39
N LEU A 23 -5.44 2.57 -6.30
CA LEU A 23 -4.50 1.56 -6.80
C LEU A 23 -4.61 1.46 -8.31
N LEU A 24 -3.50 1.71 -9.00
CA LEU A 24 -3.41 1.66 -10.47
C LEU A 24 -2.84 0.32 -10.95
N ASP A 25 -1.82 -0.17 -10.26
CA ASP A 25 -1.14 -1.43 -10.59
C ASP A 25 -0.53 -2.04 -9.32
N TYR A 26 -0.38 -3.36 -9.30
CA TYR A 26 0.28 -4.08 -8.21
C TYR A 26 0.67 -5.48 -8.65
N GLY A 27 1.73 -6.00 -8.02
CA GLY A 27 2.19 -7.34 -8.28
C GLY A 27 3.25 -7.81 -7.31
N CYS A 28 3.55 -9.09 -7.41
CA CYS A 28 4.58 -9.76 -6.66
C CYS A 28 5.28 -10.72 -7.62
N ASP A 29 6.61 -10.73 -7.58
CA ASP A 29 7.45 -11.65 -8.34
C ASP A 29 8.33 -12.42 -7.34
N VAL A 30 8.23 -13.74 -7.39
CA VAL A 30 9.06 -14.65 -6.62
C VAL A 30 10.17 -15.12 -7.54
N GLY A 31 11.36 -14.57 -7.37
CA GLY A 31 12.57 -14.96 -8.09
C GLY A 31 13.04 -16.37 -7.70
N GLU A 32 14.13 -16.48 -6.94
CA GLU A 32 14.64 -17.80 -6.57
C GLU A 32 13.97 -18.34 -5.29
N LEU A 33 13.11 -19.32 -5.48
CA LEU A 33 12.59 -20.14 -4.39
C LEU A 33 13.61 -21.26 -4.08
N SER A 34 13.92 -21.51 -2.81
CA SER A 34 14.68 -22.69 -2.39
C SER A 34 13.96 -23.31 -1.21
N ILE A 35 13.50 -24.55 -1.39
CA ILE A 35 12.77 -25.30 -0.37
C ILE A 35 13.62 -26.51 -0.01
N LYS A 36 13.94 -26.66 1.27
CA LYS A 36 14.72 -27.79 1.78
C LYS A 36 13.84 -28.63 2.69
N VAL A 37 13.72 -29.91 2.37
CA VAL A 37 13.05 -30.89 3.24
C VAL A 37 14.10 -31.63 4.08
N ASN A 38 13.86 -31.77 5.37
CA ASN A 38 14.75 -32.48 6.30
C ASN A 38 14.09 -33.77 6.80
N GLY A 39 14.86 -34.88 6.91
CA GLY A 39 14.38 -36.16 7.43
C GLY A 39 14.90 -37.38 6.66
N GLY A 40 14.66 -38.59 7.19
CA GLY A 40 15.20 -39.85 6.63
C GLY A 40 14.74 -40.19 5.20
N ALA A 41 13.59 -39.64 4.78
CA ALA A 41 13.07 -39.77 3.42
C ALA A 41 13.08 -38.41 2.65
N ALA A 42 13.85 -37.42 3.12
CA ALA A 42 13.90 -36.09 2.52
C ALA A 42 14.21 -36.11 1.02
N TRP A 43 15.03 -37.05 0.56
CA TRP A 43 15.35 -37.23 -0.85
C TRP A 43 14.10 -37.43 -1.73
N LEU A 44 13.09 -38.18 -1.25
CA LEU A 44 11.87 -38.47 -2.00
C LEU A 44 10.94 -37.25 -2.01
N TYR A 45 10.80 -36.58 -0.87
CA TYR A 45 9.97 -35.38 -0.76
C TYR A 45 10.58 -34.19 -1.50
N GLN A 46 11.91 -34.11 -1.59
CA GLN A 46 12.59 -33.06 -2.34
C GLN A 46 12.23 -33.14 -3.83
N VAL A 47 12.17 -34.34 -4.42
CA VAL A 47 11.73 -34.54 -5.82
C VAL A 47 10.30 -34.04 -6.04
N LEU A 48 9.40 -34.31 -5.10
CA LEU A 48 8.02 -33.82 -5.17
C LEU A 48 7.98 -32.29 -5.06
N VAL A 49 8.70 -31.72 -4.11
CA VAL A 49 8.78 -30.27 -3.90
C VAL A 49 9.33 -29.56 -5.11
N ASP A 50 10.39 -30.09 -5.74
CA ASP A 50 10.99 -29.53 -6.93
C ASP A 50 10.00 -29.50 -8.12
N ALA A 51 9.14 -30.52 -8.23
CA ALA A 51 8.09 -30.57 -9.26
C ALA A 51 6.97 -29.52 -9.05
N PHE A 52 6.70 -29.12 -7.80
CA PHE A 52 5.66 -28.13 -7.45
C PHE A 52 6.21 -26.72 -7.20
N LYS A 53 7.52 -26.54 -7.28
CA LYS A 53 8.20 -25.28 -6.93
C LYS A 53 7.61 -24.06 -7.63
N ALA A 54 7.30 -24.17 -8.93
CA ALA A 54 6.66 -23.10 -9.69
C ALA A 54 5.24 -22.77 -9.17
N ASN A 55 4.43 -23.80 -8.89
CA ASN A 55 3.08 -23.61 -8.35
C ASN A 55 3.11 -22.98 -6.95
N ILE A 56 4.11 -23.34 -6.13
CA ILE A 56 4.32 -22.72 -4.81
C ILE A 56 4.71 -21.25 -4.98
N GLY A 57 5.58 -20.93 -5.94
CA GLY A 57 5.94 -19.55 -6.30
C GLY A 57 4.71 -18.73 -6.66
N SER A 58 3.94 -19.15 -7.66
CA SER A 58 2.72 -18.44 -8.07
C SER A 58 1.69 -18.33 -6.96
N ALA A 59 1.53 -19.36 -6.11
CA ALA A 59 0.63 -19.27 -4.97
C ALA A 59 1.05 -18.18 -3.96
N VAL A 60 2.36 -17.95 -3.79
CA VAL A 60 2.88 -16.84 -2.97
C VAL A 60 2.64 -15.50 -3.65
N GLU A 61 2.90 -15.38 -4.96
CA GLU A 61 2.67 -14.17 -5.75
C GLU A 61 1.19 -13.74 -5.68
N ASP A 62 0.28 -14.69 -5.90
CA ASP A 62 -1.17 -14.48 -5.82
C ASP A 62 -1.61 -14.08 -4.41
N ALA A 63 -1.06 -14.75 -3.38
CA ALA A 63 -1.41 -14.45 -1.99
C ALA A 63 -0.97 -13.03 -1.59
N VAL A 64 0.24 -12.61 -1.98
CA VAL A 64 0.75 -11.26 -1.72
C VAL A 64 -0.05 -10.23 -2.49
N SER A 65 -0.27 -10.44 -3.79
CA SER A 65 -1.06 -9.55 -4.63
C SER A 65 -2.48 -9.36 -4.10
N LYS A 66 -3.11 -10.45 -3.66
CA LYS A 66 -4.41 -10.39 -2.98
C LYS A 66 -4.35 -9.54 -1.71
N LYS A 67 -3.33 -9.71 -0.86
CA LYS A 67 -3.17 -8.92 0.36
C LYS A 67 -2.98 -7.42 0.10
N ILE A 68 -2.29 -7.05 -0.99
CA ILE A 68 -2.19 -5.65 -1.42
C ILE A 68 -3.59 -5.12 -1.76
N SER A 69 -4.33 -5.83 -2.63
CA SER A 69 -5.67 -5.39 -3.05
C SER A 69 -6.66 -5.28 -1.88
N GLU A 70 -6.56 -6.16 -0.87
CA GLU A 70 -7.37 -6.11 0.35
C GLU A 70 -6.96 -4.98 1.29
N GLY A 71 -5.68 -4.59 1.32
CA GLY A 71 -5.15 -3.59 2.25
C GLY A 71 -5.29 -2.14 1.76
N ILE A 72 -5.31 -1.91 0.44
CA ILE A 72 -5.44 -0.57 -0.15
C ILE A 72 -6.71 0.17 0.32
N PRO A 73 -7.90 -0.46 0.35
CA PRO A 73 -9.11 0.19 0.87
C PRO A 73 -8.93 0.68 2.31
N THR A 74 -8.27 -0.10 3.17
CA THR A 74 -7.98 0.34 4.55
C THR A 74 -7.07 1.56 4.59
N LEU A 75 -6.08 1.65 3.70
CA LEU A 75 -5.21 2.83 3.61
C LEU A 75 -5.96 4.05 3.05
N ASP A 76 -6.84 3.84 2.07
CA ASP A 76 -7.73 4.88 1.54
C ASP A 76 -8.66 5.42 2.63
N ASP A 77 -9.30 4.54 3.40
CA ASP A 77 -10.16 4.92 4.54
C ASP A 77 -9.38 5.77 5.55
N LEU A 78 -8.14 5.36 5.90
CA LEU A 78 -7.28 6.12 6.81
C LEU A 78 -6.96 7.52 6.27
N LEU A 79 -6.63 7.64 4.98
CA LEU A 79 -6.38 8.93 4.34
C LEU A 79 -7.63 9.81 4.31
N GLN A 80 -8.80 9.20 4.12
CA GLN A 80 -10.08 9.90 4.16
C GLN A 80 -10.42 10.44 5.56
N THR A 81 -9.90 9.81 6.63
CA THR A 81 -10.11 10.28 8.01
C THR A 81 -9.30 11.51 8.41
N LEU A 82 -8.37 11.98 7.56
CA LEU A 82 -7.57 13.16 7.86
C LEU A 82 -8.47 14.37 8.18
N PRO A 83 -8.16 15.13 9.24
CA PRO A 83 -9.01 16.22 9.68
C PRO A 83 -9.07 17.30 8.61
N LYS A 84 -10.27 17.88 8.42
CA LYS A 84 -10.47 19.06 7.55
C LYS A 84 -10.33 20.37 8.33
N THR A 85 -10.36 20.29 9.66
CA THR A 85 -10.23 21.43 10.56
C THR A 85 -9.40 21.04 11.78
N ILE A 86 -8.63 21.99 12.30
CA ILE A 86 -7.87 21.85 13.54
C ILE A 86 -8.34 22.95 14.49
N LEU A 87 -8.70 22.57 15.71
CA LEU A 87 -8.95 23.53 16.78
C LEU A 87 -7.62 24.08 17.27
N LEU A 88 -7.45 25.41 17.28
CA LEU A 88 -6.25 26.04 17.83
C LEU A 88 -6.44 26.41 19.30
N ASP A 89 -7.60 27.00 19.60
CA ASP A 89 -8.01 27.37 20.95
C ASP A 89 -9.55 27.40 21.07
N GLU A 90 -10.07 28.02 22.14
CA GLU A 90 -11.52 28.12 22.38
C GLU A 90 -12.25 29.01 21.35
N THR A 91 -11.52 29.85 20.62
CA THR A 91 -12.04 30.91 19.75
C THR A 91 -11.70 30.73 18.28
N ALA A 92 -10.69 29.92 17.95
CA ALA A 92 -10.15 29.82 16.60
C ALA A 92 -10.08 28.38 16.06
N VAL A 93 -10.49 28.21 14.81
CA VAL A 93 -10.41 26.98 14.03
C VAL A 93 -9.58 27.25 12.77
N LEU A 94 -8.64 26.37 12.47
CA LEU A 94 -7.89 26.38 11.21
C LEU A 94 -8.51 25.38 10.23
N ASN A 95 -8.91 25.84 9.05
CA ASN A 95 -9.29 24.96 7.96
C ASN A 95 -8.05 24.36 7.30
N VAL A 96 -7.86 23.05 7.46
CA VAL A 96 -6.75 22.29 6.88
C VAL A 96 -7.20 21.34 5.77
N SER A 97 -8.43 21.50 5.27
CA SER A 97 -8.89 20.73 4.11
C SER A 97 -7.95 20.93 2.92
N PHE A 98 -7.68 19.84 2.20
CA PHE A 98 -6.79 19.90 1.05
C PHE A 98 -7.43 20.69 -0.09
N VAL A 99 -6.62 21.43 -0.86
CA VAL A 99 -7.06 22.21 -2.03
C VAL A 99 -6.34 21.71 -3.27
N GLY A 100 -7.11 21.22 -4.24
CA GLY A 100 -6.57 20.59 -5.44
C GLY A 100 -5.88 19.27 -5.15
N ASN A 101 -5.43 18.60 -6.21
CA ASN A 101 -4.72 17.32 -6.11
C ASN A 101 -3.29 17.53 -5.59
N PRO A 102 -2.71 16.53 -4.88
CA PRO A 102 -1.29 16.51 -4.55
C PRO A 102 -0.40 16.67 -5.78
N VAL A 103 0.72 17.36 -5.63
CA VAL A 103 1.77 17.43 -6.66
C VAL A 103 2.86 16.44 -6.28
N LEU A 104 3.05 15.43 -7.13
CA LEU A 104 4.09 14.41 -6.96
C LEU A 104 5.34 14.85 -7.73
N SER A 105 6.47 14.96 -7.04
CA SER A 105 7.77 15.23 -7.65
C SER A 105 8.71 14.03 -7.47
N ASN A 106 9.92 14.14 -7.99
CA ASN A 106 10.96 13.12 -7.81
C ASN A 106 11.45 12.97 -6.37
N SER A 107 11.22 13.97 -5.50
CA SER A 107 11.74 13.98 -4.13
C SER A 107 10.74 14.47 -3.07
N SER A 108 9.51 14.78 -3.45
CA SER A 108 8.50 15.29 -2.52
C SER A 108 7.07 15.00 -2.98
N ILE A 109 6.16 15.04 -2.01
CA ILE A 109 4.72 15.09 -2.20
C ILE A 109 4.26 16.43 -1.60
N GLU A 110 3.72 17.30 -2.43
CA GLU A 110 3.21 18.59 -2.00
C GLU A 110 1.69 18.54 -1.85
N LEU A 111 1.20 19.00 -0.70
CA LEU A 111 -0.22 19.05 -0.34
C LEU A 111 -0.60 20.51 -0.08
N GLY A 112 -1.44 21.08 -0.94
CA GLY A 112 -2.06 22.38 -0.69
C GLY A 112 -3.17 22.23 0.35
N ILE A 113 -3.22 23.14 1.33
CA ILE A 113 -4.31 23.22 2.31
C ILE A 113 -5.03 24.57 2.19
N ASN A 114 -6.27 24.63 2.67
CA ASN A 114 -7.08 25.85 2.66
C ASN A 114 -6.43 26.98 3.49
N GLY A 115 -6.01 26.67 4.72
CA GLY A 115 -5.25 27.57 5.59
C GLY A 115 -6.05 28.73 6.21
N LEU A 116 -7.36 28.83 5.98
CA LEU A 116 -8.19 29.89 6.54
C LEU A 116 -8.43 29.68 8.04
N PHE A 117 -8.20 30.74 8.82
CA PHE A 117 -8.58 30.82 10.22
C PHE A 117 -10.00 31.38 10.31
N THR A 118 -10.85 30.75 11.11
CA THR A 118 -12.20 31.21 11.40
C THR A 118 -12.45 31.25 12.90
N GLU A 119 -13.36 32.13 13.33
CA GLU A 119 -13.92 32.07 14.67
C GLU A 119 -14.69 30.74 14.86
N ARG A 120 -14.69 30.22 16.09
CA ARG A 120 -15.34 28.95 16.43
C ARG A 120 -16.86 29.07 16.54
#